data_AF-A0A3S0BKF8-F1
#
_entry.id   AF-A0A3S0BKF8-F1
#
_cell.length_a   1.000
_cell.length_b   1.000
_cell.length_c   1.000
_cell.angle_alpha   90.00
_cell.angle_beta   90.00
_cell.angle_gamma   90.00
#
_symmetry.space_group_name_H-M   'P 1'
#
loop_
_entity.id
_entity.type
_entity.pdbx_description
1 polymer ?
#
loop_
_entity_poly.entity_id
_entity_poly.type
_entity_poly.pdbx_seq_one_letter_code
_entity_poly.pdbx_strand_id
1 'polypeptide(L)'
;MQKKISKLIILLSSIVAFLSSCNGGASPSPSPSPSPSPSPSPSPSPSPSPSPSPSPANLLESYVNLLTYQPLKDSQLQNENLVQLQLSMTLTRALAINNILVNYYSDAACSNLMLGQNIQGSATLQPGSYTTSSASNLSLCTAYSYNGMSGCVYAYNNTHSMQFLVTNTSGQTISSTCLTNPQWSGERLGYYNLSGNWSRNCTANYNCGFSQNYSMPLN
;
A
#
# COMPACT_ATOMS: atom_id res chain seq x y z
N MET A 1 21.31 -59.36 -21.29
CA MET A 1 19.96 -59.80 -21.70
C MET A 1 19.11 -58.57 -21.98
N GLN A 2 18.91 -58.21 -23.25
CA GLN A 2 17.93 -57.20 -23.68
C GLN A 2 17.24 -57.71 -24.96
N LYS A 3 15.91 -57.66 -24.96
CA LYS A 3 15.02 -58.33 -25.93
C LYS A 3 15.00 -57.59 -27.27
N LYS A 4 14.98 -58.42 -28.32
CA LYS A 4 15.13 -58.12 -29.73
C LYS A 4 13.81 -57.71 -30.41
N ILE A 5 14.01 -56.87 -31.42
CA ILE A 5 13.23 -56.57 -32.64
C ILE A 5 12.42 -57.75 -33.21
N SER A 6 11.20 -57.49 -33.72
CA SER A 6 10.43 -58.39 -34.61
C SER A 6 9.48 -57.54 -35.49
N LYS A 7 9.75 -57.33 -36.79
CA LYS A 7 9.37 -58.11 -38.01
C LYS A 7 7.93 -57.81 -38.50
N LEU A 8 7.72 -57.29 -39.72
CA LEU A 8 7.77 -57.93 -41.07
C LEU A 8 6.32 -58.30 -41.53
N ILE A 9 5.66 -57.57 -42.45
CA ILE A 9 5.68 -57.66 -43.95
C ILE A 9 4.76 -58.77 -44.56
N ILE A 10 3.76 -58.31 -45.34
CA ILE A 10 3.23 -58.78 -46.67
C ILE A 10 2.27 -60.00 -46.80
N LEU A 11 1.33 -59.85 -47.77
CA LEU A 11 0.55 -60.78 -48.63
C LEU A 11 -0.96 -60.90 -48.27
N LEU A 12 -1.98 -60.96 -49.16
CA LEU A 12 -2.19 -61.46 -50.55
C LEU A 12 -3.34 -60.66 -51.25
N SER A 13 -3.30 -60.21 -52.52
CA SER A 13 -3.78 -60.85 -53.79
C SER A 13 -5.07 -61.71 -53.68
N SER A 14 -6.11 -61.72 -54.53
CA SER A 14 -6.41 -61.28 -55.91
C SER A 14 -7.80 -61.88 -56.26
N ILE A 15 -8.63 -61.28 -57.14
CA ILE A 15 -9.65 -61.98 -57.99
C ILE A 15 -10.18 -61.01 -59.08
N VAL A 16 -10.53 -61.59 -60.23
CA VAL A 16 -10.50 -61.07 -61.60
C VAL A 16 -11.90 -60.86 -62.21
N ALA A 17 -12.01 -59.79 -63.03
CA ALA A 17 -12.84 -59.47 -64.22
C ALA A 17 -14.24 -60.10 -64.46
N PHE A 18 -15.17 -59.29 -65.01
CA PHE A 18 -15.95 -59.58 -66.23
C PHE A 18 -16.58 -58.31 -66.83
N LEU A 19 -16.58 -58.23 -68.18
CA LEU A 19 -17.11 -57.16 -69.03
C LEU A 19 -18.64 -57.19 -69.15
N SER A 20 -19.30 -56.05 -69.44
CA SER A 20 -20.52 -55.99 -70.28
C SER A 20 -20.83 -54.57 -70.76
N SER A 21 -21.12 -54.48 -72.06
CA SER A 21 -21.66 -53.35 -72.83
C SER A 21 -23.16 -53.14 -72.57
N CYS A 22 -23.65 -51.90 -72.59
CA CYS A 22 -24.84 -51.46 -73.38
C CYS A 22 -25.43 -50.12 -72.89
N ASN A 23 -25.30 -49.10 -73.74
CA ASN A 23 -26.41 -48.38 -74.38
C ASN A 23 -27.66 -47.96 -73.56
N GLY A 24 -27.86 -46.64 -73.45
CA GLY A 24 -29.16 -45.99 -73.67
C GLY A 24 -29.90 -45.47 -72.43
N GLY A 25 -30.31 -44.20 -72.49
CA GLY A 25 -31.37 -43.66 -71.63
C GLY A 25 -31.14 -42.23 -71.15
N ALA A 26 -31.62 -41.25 -71.92
CA ALA A 26 -31.71 -39.86 -71.51
C ALA A 26 -32.62 -39.68 -70.29
N SER A 27 -32.19 -38.87 -69.32
CA SER A 27 -33.06 -38.31 -68.28
C SER A 27 -32.50 -36.94 -67.86
N PRO A 28 -33.32 -35.89 -67.72
CA PRO A 28 -32.85 -34.52 -67.58
C PRO A 28 -32.18 -34.28 -66.22
N SER A 29 -31.06 -33.55 -66.25
CA SER A 29 -30.34 -33.08 -65.07
C SER A 29 -31.20 -32.03 -64.32
N PRO A 30 -31.43 -32.17 -63.01
CA PRO A 30 -32.06 -31.12 -62.21
C PRO A 30 -31.10 -29.93 -62.05
N SER A 31 -31.62 -28.72 -62.29
CA SER A 31 -30.90 -27.45 -62.12
C SER A 31 -30.27 -27.34 -60.73
N PRO A 32 -29.01 -26.86 -60.59
CA PRO A 32 -28.41 -26.65 -59.29
C PRO A 32 -29.14 -25.53 -58.52
N SER A 33 -29.44 -25.81 -57.26
CA SER A 33 -30.00 -24.84 -56.32
C SER A 33 -28.97 -23.74 -56.00
N PRO A 34 -29.36 -22.46 -55.86
CA PRO A 34 -28.43 -21.39 -55.53
C PRO A 34 -27.79 -21.62 -54.15
N SER A 35 -26.46 -21.49 -54.10
CA SER A 35 -25.67 -21.59 -52.86
C SER A 35 -26.01 -20.42 -51.92
N PRO A 36 -26.19 -20.64 -50.61
CA PRO A 36 -26.47 -19.55 -49.67
C PRO A 36 -25.26 -18.62 -49.54
N SER A 37 -25.53 -17.32 -49.62
CA SER A 37 -24.54 -16.25 -49.45
C SER A 37 -23.86 -16.35 -48.07
N PRO A 38 -22.53 -16.14 -47.98
CA PRO A 38 -21.83 -16.16 -46.70
C PRO A 38 -22.34 -15.05 -45.78
N SER A 39 -22.61 -15.41 -44.52
CA SER A 39 -23.01 -14.50 -43.45
C SER A 39 -21.88 -13.50 -43.13
N PRO A 40 -22.18 -12.22 -42.85
CA PRO A 40 -21.16 -11.23 -42.53
C PRO A 40 -20.40 -11.60 -41.24
N SER A 41 -19.08 -11.47 -41.30
CA SER A 41 -18.18 -11.69 -40.16
C SER A 41 -18.49 -10.66 -39.05
N PRO A 42 -18.49 -11.07 -37.76
CA PRO A 42 -18.73 -10.15 -36.66
C PRO A 42 -17.62 -9.09 -36.59
N SER A 43 -18.04 -7.83 -36.42
CA SER A 43 -17.15 -6.68 -36.20
C SER A 43 -16.32 -6.88 -34.93
N PRO A 44 -15.02 -6.51 -34.92
CA PRO A 44 -14.19 -6.63 -33.74
C PRO A 44 -14.77 -5.80 -32.59
N SER A 45 -14.86 -6.43 -31.42
CA SER A 45 -15.26 -5.77 -30.18
C SER A 45 -14.28 -4.63 -29.85
N PRO A 46 -14.77 -3.46 -29.40
CA PRO A 46 -13.90 -2.36 -29.00
C PRO A 46 -12.96 -2.82 -27.88
N SER A 47 -11.67 -2.49 -28.05
CA SER A 47 -10.65 -2.72 -27.03
C SER A 47 -11.05 -2.04 -25.72
N PRO A 48 -10.83 -2.66 -24.55
CA PRO A 48 -11.08 -2.02 -23.27
C PRO A 48 -10.26 -0.72 -23.18
N SER A 49 -10.94 0.36 -22.80
CA SER A 49 -10.30 1.64 -22.49
C SER A 49 -9.24 1.42 -21.39
N PRO A 50 -8.06 2.03 -21.48
CA PRO A 50 -7.07 1.95 -20.42
C PRO A 50 -7.69 2.41 -19.10
N SER A 51 -7.47 1.63 -18.05
CA SER A 51 -7.83 1.97 -16.68
C SER A 51 -7.24 3.35 -16.34
N PRO A 52 -7.99 4.23 -15.63
CA PRO A 52 -7.43 5.51 -15.18
C PRO A 52 -6.13 5.27 -14.42
N SER A 53 -5.12 6.03 -14.77
CA SER A 53 -3.83 6.06 -14.09
C SER A 53 -4.06 6.40 -12.60
N PRO A 54 -3.37 5.76 -11.64
CA PRO A 54 -3.49 6.15 -10.24
C PRO A 54 -3.15 7.64 -10.11
N SER A 55 -4.09 8.40 -9.57
CA SER A 55 -3.86 9.79 -9.14
C SER A 55 -2.58 9.85 -8.28
N PRO A 56 -1.73 10.90 -8.38
CA PRO A 56 -0.59 11.03 -7.48
C PRO A 56 -1.06 10.84 -6.03
N ALA A 57 -0.53 9.79 -5.39
CA ALA A 57 -0.99 9.40 -4.06
C ALA A 57 -0.80 10.57 -3.10
N ASN A 58 -1.90 11.06 -2.54
CA ASN A 58 -1.88 12.09 -1.51
C ASN A 58 -1.32 11.46 -0.22
N LEU A 59 0.00 11.55 -0.05
CA LEU A 59 0.72 10.93 1.06
C LEU A 59 0.25 11.50 2.40
N LEU A 60 -0.04 12.81 2.44
CA LEU A 60 -0.54 13.47 3.64
C LEU A 60 -1.92 12.95 4.05
N GLU A 61 -2.87 12.85 3.12
CA GLU A 61 -4.18 12.28 3.41
C GLU A 61 -4.06 10.81 3.83
N SER A 62 -3.20 10.03 3.17
CA SER A 62 -2.93 8.64 3.54
C SER A 62 -2.37 8.54 4.95
N TYR A 63 -1.44 9.40 5.33
CA TYR A 63 -0.86 9.44 6.67
C TYR A 63 -1.89 9.85 7.73
N VAL A 64 -2.70 10.88 7.45
CA VAL A 64 -3.79 11.33 8.33
C VAL A 64 -4.80 10.19 8.57
N ASN A 65 -5.10 9.38 7.56
CA ASN A 65 -5.98 8.21 7.69
C ASN A 65 -5.39 7.08 8.54
N LEU A 66 -4.08 7.09 8.80
CA LEU A 66 -3.45 6.17 9.76
C LEU A 66 -3.58 6.65 11.20
N LEU A 67 -3.92 7.91 11.44
CA LEU A 67 -4.13 8.45 12.80
C LEU A 67 -5.47 7.96 13.35
N THR A 68 -5.53 7.74 14.65
CA THR A 68 -6.78 7.48 15.35
C THR A 68 -7.51 8.80 15.56
N TYR A 69 -8.75 8.92 15.06
CA TYR A 69 -9.57 10.13 15.19
C TYR A 69 -10.70 9.94 16.19
N GLN A 70 -10.80 10.87 17.15
CA GLN A 70 -11.91 10.98 18.10
C GLN A 70 -12.58 12.36 17.97
N PRO A 71 -13.87 12.45 17.58
CA PRO A 71 -14.56 13.73 17.44
C PRO A 71 -14.85 14.39 18.80
N LEU A 72 -14.90 15.72 18.87
CA LEU A 72 -15.15 16.48 20.12
C LEU A 72 -16.50 16.16 20.80
N LYS A 73 -17.47 15.62 20.06
CA LYS A 73 -18.84 15.36 20.54
C LYS A 73 -19.08 13.95 21.08
N ASP A 74 -18.16 13.01 20.86
CA ASP A 74 -18.23 11.68 21.46
C ASP A 74 -17.03 11.49 22.37
N SER A 75 -17.27 11.51 23.68
CA SER A 75 -16.32 11.01 24.67
C SER A 75 -16.63 9.54 24.91
N GLN A 76 -16.21 8.67 24.00
CA GLN A 76 -16.12 7.24 24.28
C GLN A 76 -14.66 6.85 24.10
N LEU A 77 -13.98 6.69 25.23
CA LEU A 77 -12.66 6.06 25.31
C LEU A 77 -12.79 4.66 24.71
N GLN A 78 -12.34 4.47 23.47
CA GLN A 78 -12.02 3.13 23.01
C GLN A 78 -10.79 2.66 23.79
N ASN A 79 -11.04 1.62 24.58
CA ASN A 79 -10.06 0.91 25.38
C ASN A 79 -9.20 0.08 24.42
N GLU A 80 -8.24 0.72 23.75
CA GLU A 80 -7.16 0.01 23.08
C GLU A 80 -6.43 -0.77 24.18
N ASN A 81 -6.54 -2.09 24.14
CA ASN A 81 -6.16 -3.02 25.20
C ASN A 81 -4.62 -3.19 25.33
N LEU A 82 -3.87 -2.15 24.96
CA LEU A 82 -2.44 -2.01 25.13
C LEU A 82 -2.19 -0.54 25.51
N VAL A 83 -1.66 -0.27 26.69
CA VAL A 83 -1.27 1.09 27.11
C VAL A 83 -0.15 1.57 26.19
N GLN A 84 -0.52 2.21 25.09
CA GLN A 84 0.40 2.77 24.12
C GLN A 84 0.46 4.28 24.30
N LEU A 85 1.68 4.79 24.41
CA LEU A 85 1.90 6.20 24.65
C LEU A 85 2.13 6.92 23.33
N GLN A 86 1.39 8.00 23.10
CA GLN A 86 1.18 8.57 21.78
C GLN A 86 1.26 10.10 21.77
N LEU A 87 1.38 10.68 20.59
CA LEU A 87 1.19 12.10 20.36
C LEU A 87 -0.28 12.33 20.00
N SER A 88 -0.97 13.15 20.79
CA SER A 88 -2.33 13.61 20.51
C SER A 88 -2.32 15.05 19.98
N MET A 89 -2.90 15.23 18.81
CA MET A 89 -3.10 16.51 18.14
C MET A 89 -4.57 16.93 18.27
N THR A 90 -4.84 18.06 18.91
CA THR A 90 -6.22 18.51 19.20
C THR A 90 -6.55 19.81 18.47
N LEU A 91 -7.79 19.93 18.00
CA LEU A 91 -8.27 21.10 17.27
C LEU A 91 -9.76 21.34 17.53
N THR A 92 -10.12 22.60 17.74
CA THR A 92 -11.52 23.05 17.96
C THR A 92 -12.25 23.43 16.67
N ARG A 93 -11.52 23.69 15.59
CA ARG A 93 -12.04 24.09 14.28
C ARG A 93 -11.34 23.30 13.18
N ALA A 94 -12.01 23.11 12.05
CA ALA A 94 -11.43 22.43 10.91
C ALA A 94 -10.14 23.13 10.44
N LEU A 95 -9.12 22.35 10.09
CA LEU A 95 -7.81 22.85 9.70
C LEU A 95 -7.37 22.18 8.39
N ALA A 96 -7.28 22.96 7.31
CA ALA A 96 -6.74 22.51 6.04
C ALA A 96 -5.21 22.60 6.06
N ILE A 97 -4.55 21.46 5.87
CA ILE A 97 -3.10 21.30 5.93
C ILE A 97 -2.54 20.83 4.58
N ASN A 98 -1.34 21.26 4.26
CA ASN A 98 -0.62 20.86 3.05
C ASN A 98 0.71 20.16 3.34
N ASN A 99 1.13 20.15 4.60
CA ASN A 99 2.40 19.55 4.99
C ASN A 99 2.41 19.09 6.44
N ILE A 100 2.96 17.90 6.68
CA ILE A 100 3.49 17.50 8.00
C ILE A 100 4.97 17.22 7.81
N LEU A 101 5.82 17.97 8.51
CA LEU A 101 7.24 17.74 8.60
C LEU A 101 7.57 17.11 9.95
N VAL A 102 8.24 15.96 9.94
CA VAL A 102 8.73 15.32 11.15
C VAL A 102 10.24 15.47 11.21
N ASN A 103 10.71 16.33 12.11
CA ASN A 103 12.13 16.50 12.36
C ASN A 103 12.63 15.46 13.34
N TYR A 104 13.76 14.84 13.02
CA TYR A 104 14.50 13.94 13.88
C TYR A 104 15.83 14.57 14.28
N TYR A 105 16.19 14.46 15.55
CA TYR A 105 17.37 15.08 16.13
C TYR A 105 18.32 14.05 16.74
N SER A 106 19.62 14.34 16.72
CA SER A 106 20.65 13.46 17.27
C SER A 106 20.83 13.61 18.78
N ASP A 107 20.19 14.61 19.38
CA ASP A 107 20.17 14.85 20.82
C ASP A 107 18.75 14.83 21.38
N ALA A 108 18.64 14.76 22.69
CA ALA A 108 17.36 14.73 23.40
C ALA A 108 16.70 16.12 23.52
N ALA A 109 17.39 17.23 23.23
CA ALA A 109 16.87 18.58 23.40
C ALA A 109 16.32 19.20 22.11
N CYS A 110 16.12 18.41 21.05
CA CYS A 110 15.74 18.86 19.71
C CYS A 110 16.62 20.01 19.17
N SER A 111 17.92 20.00 19.47
CA SER A 111 18.83 21.10 19.12
C SER A 111 19.68 20.85 17.87
N ASN A 112 20.02 19.59 17.59
CA ASN A 112 20.87 19.16 16.47
C ASN A 112 20.03 18.36 15.48
N LEU A 113 19.47 19.06 14.50
CA LEU A 113 18.64 18.47 13.46
C LEU A 113 19.46 17.49 12.61
N MET A 114 18.98 16.26 12.47
CA MET A 114 19.56 15.27 11.57
C MET A 114 18.88 15.28 10.21
N LEU A 115 17.56 15.12 10.22
CA LEU A 115 16.74 15.09 9.02
C LEU A 115 15.31 15.55 9.31
N GLY A 116 14.65 16.06 8.28
CA GLY A 116 13.22 16.32 8.27
C GLY A 116 12.53 15.42 7.25
N GLN A 117 11.58 14.60 7.71
CA GLN A 117 10.78 13.74 6.86
C GLN A 117 9.50 14.49 6.46
N ASN A 118 9.39 14.81 5.17
CA ASN A 118 8.27 15.60 4.69
C ASN A 118 7.13 14.73 4.16
N ILE A 119 5.92 14.92 4.70
CA ILE A 119 4.70 14.29 4.26
C ILE A 119 3.85 15.35 3.56
N GLN A 120 4.05 15.46 2.25
CA GLN A 120 3.38 16.45 1.40
C GLN A 120 2.05 15.94 0.87
N GLY A 121 1.15 16.87 0.57
CA GLY A 121 -0.15 16.58 -0.02
C GLY A 121 -1.16 17.61 0.44
N SER A 122 -2.42 17.21 0.59
CA SER A 122 -3.46 18.06 1.14
C SER A 122 -4.41 17.26 2.00
N ALA A 123 -4.69 17.69 3.22
CA ALA A 123 -5.69 17.06 4.07
C ALA A 123 -6.48 18.13 4.81
N THR A 124 -7.72 17.81 5.19
CA THR A 124 -8.53 18.68 6.06
C THR A 124 -8.86 17.94 7.33
N LEU A 125 -8.28 18.36 8.44
CA LEU A 125 -8.56 17.84 9.77
C LEU A 125 -9.87 18.42 10.27
N GLN A 126 -10.76 17.58 10.79
CA GLN A 126 -12.04 17.97 11.40
C GLN A 126 -11.86 18.24 12.90
N PRO A 127 -12.74 19.02 13.55
CA PRO A 127 -12.65 19.26 14.99
C PRO A 127 -12.66 17.97 15.81
N GLY A 128 -11.62 17.74 16.61
CA GLY A 128 -11.43 16.48 17.35
C GLY A 128 -10.01 16.32 17.87
N SER A 129 -9.71 15.09 18.31
CA SER A 129 -8.38 14.62 18.66
C SER A 129 -7.90 13.61 17.62
N TYR A 130 -6.73 13.85 17.06
CA TYR A 130 -6.01 12.91 16.21
C TYR A 130 -4.82 12.38 16.99
N THR A 131 -4.79 11.08 17.26
CA THR A 131 -3.71 10.45 18.02
C THR A 131 -2.89 9.56 17.09
N THR A 132 -1.56 9.62 17.20
CA THR A 132 -0.69 8.69 16.48
C THR A 132 -1.06 7.25 16.83
N SER A 133 -1.03 6.36 15.85
CA SER A 133 -1.24 4.92 15.98
C SER A 133 0.04 4.14 15.68
N SER A 134 0.07 2.84 16.01
CA SER A 134 1.15 1.96 15.58
C SER A 134 1.40 2.00 14.07
N ALA A 135 0.34 2.07 13.26
CA ALA A 135 0.46 2.11 11.81
C ALA A 135 1.07 3.43 11.33
N SER A 136 0.63 4.58 11.88
CA SER A 136 1.19 5.89 11.54
C SER A 136 2.66 6.01 11.94
N ASN A 137 3.02 5.50 13.12
CA ASN A 137 4.39 5.54 13.63
C ASN A 137 5.30 4.57 12.86
N LEU A 138 4.80 3.38 12.51
CA LEU A 138 5.50 2.44 11.62
C LEU A 138 5.73 3.06 10.24
N SER A 139 4.74 3.75 9.68
CA SER A 139 4.88 4.47 8.40
C SER A 139 6.00 5.50 8.46
N LEU A 140 6.06 6.32 9.52
CA LEU A 140 7.13 7.31 9.73
C LEU A 140 8.51 6.66 9.79
N CYS A 141 8.71 5.70 10.69
CA CYS A 141 10.02 5.11 10.87
C CYS A 141 10.45 4.24 9.67
N THR A 142 9.51 3.69 8.91
CA THR A 142 9.81 2.98 7.66
C THR A 142 10.29 3.94 6.58
N ALA A 143 9.72 5.14 6.53
CA ALA A 143 10.08 6.18 5.58
C ALA A 143 11.37 6.92 5.95
N TYR A 144 11.85 6.80 7.20
CA TYR A 144 13.12 7.35 7.65
C TYR A 144 14.28 6.88 6.75
N SER A 145 15.06 7.82 6.22
CA SER A 145 16.25 7.56 5.41
C SER A 145 17.31 8.62 5.67
N TYR A 146 18.50 8.18 6.12
CA TYR A 146 19.62 9.06 6.46
C TYR A 146 20.94 8.39 6.10
N ASN A 147 21.81 9.10 5.38
CA ASN A 147 23.14 8.61 4.96
C ASN A 147 23.13 7.21 4.33
N GLY A 148 22.14 6.93 3.46
CA GLY A 148 22.03 5.64 2.76
C GLY A 148 21.49 4.48 3.61
N MET A 149 21.11 4.74 4.86
CA MET A 149 20.46 3.78 5.76
C MET A 149 18.99 4.17 5.95
N SER A 150 18.08 3.20 5.96
CA SER A 150 16.64 3.48 6.02
C SER A 150 15.85 2.49 6.86
N GLY A 151 14.73 2.94 7.41
CA GLY A 151 13.78 2.12 8.13
C GLY A 151 13.89 2.21 9.66
N CYS A 152 12.99 1.50 10.33
CA CYS A 152 12.73 1.70 11.76
C CYS A 152 13.90 1.35 12.66
N VAL A 153 14.73 0.37 12.30
CA VAL A 153 15.94 0.02 13.08
C VAL A 153 16.89 1.22 13.14
N TYR A 154 17.10 1.91 12.02
CA TYR A 154 18.01 3.05 11.95
C TYR A 154 17.42 4.30 12.58
N ALA A 155 16.14 4.58 12.34
CA ALA A 155 15.44 5.65 13.03
C ALA A 155 15.56 5.47 14.56
N TYR A 156 15.27 4.26 15.04
CA TYR A 156 15.37 3.94 16.45
C TYR A 156 16.80 4.11 16.98
N ASN A 157 17.82 3.57 16.32
CA ASN A 157 19.18 3.63 16.86
C ASN A 157 19.85 5.00 16.81
N ASN A 158 19.45 5.89 15.89
CA ASN A 158 20.19 7.12 15.60
C ASN A 158 19.47 8.40 16.04
N THR A 159 18.17 8.32 16.30
CA THR A 159 17.39 9.49 16.72
C THR A 159 17.24 9.50 18.24
N HIS A 160 17.19 10.71 18.80
CA HIS A 160 17.13 10.94 20.25
C HIS A 160 16.01 11.91 20.63
N SER A 161 15.43 12.61 19.67
CA SER A 161 14.18 13.33 19.87
C SER A 161 13.52 13.62 18.54
N MET A 162 12.26 14.02 18.60
CA MET A 162 11.45 14.31 17.42
C MET A 162 10.62 15.56 17.62
N GLN A 163 10.25 16.20 16.52
CA GLN A 163 9.29 17.30 16.53
C GLN A 163 8.39 17.21 15.30
N PHE A 164 7.09 17.34 15.52
CA PHE A 164 6.11 17.43 14.45
C PHE A 164 5.85 18.90 14.13
N LEU A 165 5.87 19.25 12.86
CA LEU A 165 5.55 20.57 12.35
C LEU A 165 4.43 20.43 11.32
N VAL A 166 3.26 21.00 11.62
CA VAL A 166 2.08 20.95 10.76
C VAL A 166 1.93 22.30 10.09
N THR A 167 1.98 22.36 8.76
CA THR A 167 1.77 23.59 8.00
C THR A 167 0.38 23.60 7.39
N ASN A 168 -0.36 24.66 7.66
CA ASN A 168 -1.66 24.88 7.06
C ASN A 168 -1.57 25.48 5.66
N THR A 169 -2.66 25.40 4.91
CA THR A 169 -2.74 25.95 3.53
C THR A 169 -2.54 27.47 3.46
N SER A 170 -2.67 28.18 4.59
CA SER A 170 -2.36 29.61 4.72
C SER A 170 -0.86 29.89 4.94
N GLY A 171 -0.03 28.86 5.08
CA GLY A 171 1.41 28.96 5.34
C GLY A 171 1.82 29.04 6.81
N GLN A 172 0.87 29.03 7.75
CA GLN A 172 1.17 29.00 9.18
C GLN A 172 1.65 27.60 9.58
N THR A 173 2.77 27.54 10.31
CA THR A 173 3.30 26.28 10.85
C THR A 173 3.09 26.24 12.36
N ILE A 174 2.53 25.13 12.83
CA ILE A 174 2.34 24.82 14.25
C ILE A 174 3.28 23.68 14.59
N SER A 175 4.10 23.85 15.63
CA SER A 175 5.10 22.86 16.04
C SER A 175 4.70 22.20 17.35
N SER A 176 4.96 20.89 17.47
CA SER A 176 4.88 20.20 18.74
C SER A 176 5.98 20.70 19.68
N THR A 177 5.85 20.37 20.97
CA THR A 177 7.00 20.36 21.87
C THR A 177 8.07 19.37 21.36
N CYS A 178 9.27 19.43 21.93
CA CYS A 178 10.26 18.38 21.69
C CYS A 178 9.76 17.07 22.31
N LEU A 179 9.54 16.05 21.48
CA LEU A 179 9.24 14.70 21.94
C LEU A 179 10.57 14.11 22.38
N THR A 180 10.77 13.97 23.68
CA THR A 180 12.05 13.57 24.28
C THR A 180 11.87 12.80 25.57
N ASN A 181 12.75 11.84 25.82
CA ASN A 181 12.83 11.14 27.09
C ASN A 181 14.28 11.06 27.59
N PRO A 182 14.67 11.92 28.55
CA PRO A 182 16.01 11.90 29.13
C PRO A 182 16.39 10.58 29.80
N GLN A 183 15.43 9.82 30.36
CA GLN A 183 15.70 8.55 31.04
C GLN A 183 16.22 7.47 30.06
N TRP A 184 15.93 7.62 28.77
CA TRP A 184 16.27 6.64 27.72
C TRP A 184 17.30 7.18 26.74
N SER A 185 18.06 8.20 27.16
CA SER A 185 18.96 8.92 26.27
C SER A 185 18.22 9.44 25.03
N GLY A 186 17.00 9.94 25.20
CA GLY A 186 16.16 10.46 24.13
C GLY A 186 14.89 9.65 23.84
N GLU A 187 13.97 10.26 23.09
CA GLU A 187 12.76 9.63 22.56
C GLU A 187 12.99 9.08 21.16
N ARG A 188 12.38 7.93 20.88
CA ARG A 188 12.40 7.21 19.60
C ARG A 188 11.05 6.59 19.33
N LEU A 189 10.75 6.28 18.08
CA LEU A 189 9.60 5.43 17.73
C LEU A 189 9.91 3.96 18.02
N GLY A 190 9.21 3.37 18.99
CA GLY A 190 9.48 2.00 19.40
C GLY A 190 8.44 1.40 20.33
N TYR A 191 8.71 0.17 20.74
CA TYR A 191 7.98 -0.51 21.81
C TYR A 191 8.71 -0.26 23.13
N TYR A 192 8.02 0.31 24.12
CA TYR A 192 8.57 0.59 25.44
C TYR A 192 7.96 -0.31 26.50
N ASN A 193 8.78 -1.05 27.23
CA ASN A 193 8.39 -1.74 28.44
C ASN A 193 8.78 -0.88 29.65
N LEU A 194 7.82 -0.12 30.17
CA LEU A 194 8.06 0.78 31.30
C LEU A 194 8.34 0.04 32.60
N SER A 195 7.68 -1.10 32.84
CA SER A 195 7.89 -1.90 34.05
C SER A 195 9.26 -2.57 34.07
N GLY A 196 9.74 -3.02 32.91
CA GLY A 196 11.02 -3.71 32.74
C GLY A 196 12.19 -2.80 32.35
N ASN A 197 11.94 -1.50 32.14
CA ASN A 197 12.93 -0.51 31.71
C ASN A 197 13.79 -0.95 30.50
N TRP A 198 13.15 -1.51 29.47
CA TRP A 198 13.78 -1.76 28.17
C TRP A 198 12.85 -1.42 26.99
N SER A 199 13.44 -1.16 25.82
CA SER A 199 12.72 -0.78 24.61
C SER A 199 13.31 -1.48 23.38
N ARG A 200 12.50 -1.61 22.32
CA ARG A 200 12.88 -2.20 21.04
C ARG A 200 12.35 -1.35 19.89
N ASN A 201 12.97 -1.50 18.73
CA ASN A 201 12.55 -0.82 17.51
C ASN A 201 11.12 -1.22 17.11
N CYS A 202 10.39 -0.27 16.54
CA CYS A 202 9.07 -0.49 15.96
C CYS A 202 9.10 -1.50 14.79
N THR A 203 8.12 -2.40 14.75
CA THR A 203 7.87 -3.35 13.64
C THR A 203 6.37 -3.66 13.55
N ALA A 204 5.91 -4.31 12.47
CA ALA A 204 4.48 -4.55 12.21
C ALA A 204 3.74 -5.37 13.30
N ASN A 205 4.44 -6.21 14.06
CA ASN A 205 3.84 -7.08 15.09
C ASN A 205 3.92 -6.51 16.51
N TYR A 206 4.48 -5.31 16.68
CA TYR A 206 4.69 -4.70 17.99
C TYR A 206 4.14 -3.28 18.00
N ASN A 207 3.78 -2.78 19.19
CA ASN A 207 3.32 -1.40 19.31
C ASN A 207 4.45 -0.43 18.96
N CYS A 208 4.13 0.54 18.12
CA CYS A 208 5.03 1.61 17.74
C CYS A 208 4.55 2.90 18.37
N GLY A 209 5.05 3.21 19.55
CA GLY A 209 4.67 4.40 20.30
C GLY A 209 5.90 5.20 20.72
N PHE A 210 5.64 6.10 21.65
CA PHE A 210 6.66 6.84 22.37
C PHE A 210 6.82 6.27 23.78
N SER A 211 7.80 6.77 24.51
CA SER A 211 8.04 6.41 25.89
C SER A 211 7.08 7.08 26.89
N GLN A 212 6.39 8.14 26.46
CA GLN A 212 5.38 8.89 27.22
C GLN A 212 4.36 9.55 26.29
N ASN A 213 3.23 10.00 26.86
CA ASN A 213 2.22 10.72 26.10
C ASN A 213 2.68 12.16 25.82
N TYR A 214 2.36 12.64 24.62
CA TYR A 214 2.59 14.01 24.20
C TYR A 214 1.28 14.63 23.70
N SER A 215 1.20 15.95 23.78
CA SER A 215 0.05 16.71 23.28
C SER A 215 0.52 17.89 22.43
N MET A 216 -0.25 18.19 21.39
CA MET A 216 0.00 19.26 20.45
C MET A 216 -1.33 19.93 20.05
N PRO A 217 -1.66 21.10 20.62
CA PRO A 217 -2.80 21.88 20.13
C PRO A 217 -2.50 22.44 18.73
N LEU A 218 -3.47 22.34 17.81
CA LEU A 218 -3.36 22.84 16.43
C LEU A 218 -4.14 24.14 16.19
N ASN A 219 -4.80 24.69 17.21
CA ASN A 219 -5.43 26.02 17.21
C ASN A 219 -5.62 26.58 18.62
#